data_AF-A0A9J6H137-F1
#
_entry.id   AF-A0A9J6H137-F1
#
_cell.length_a   1.000
_cell.length_b   1.000
_cell.length_c   1.000
_cell.angle_alpha   90.00
_cell.angle_beta   90.00
_cell.angle_gamma   90.00
#
_symmetry.space_group_name_H-M   'P 1'
#
loop_
_entity.id
_entity.type
_entity.pdbx_description
1 polymer ?
#
loop_
_entity_poly.entity_id
_entity_poly.type
_entity_poly.pdbx_seq_one_letter_code
_entity_poly.pdbx_strand_id
1 'polypeptide(L)'
;MGTLQDAFVLRPEIPMNERLATKSLTLKAITKIFDPIELFNPVVITAKILLQDLGKRRLEWDDEVPDDFAHSWRRWCEKVDALEWIHIPRFFGQGLNQGITKATLHVFTDVSRRAMVSLHTSSCKIQDKRIRHVCLWQNVGRPL
;
A
#
# COMPACT_ATOMS: atom_id res chain seq x y z
N MET A 1 -14.53 29.98 -4.40
CA MET A 1 -13.17 29.63 -4.86
C MET A 1 -12.80 28.28 -4.26
N GLY A 2 -13.16 27.18 -4.94
CA GLY A 2 -12.79 25.83 -4.50
C GLY A 2 -11.48 25.43 -5.17
N THR A 3 -10.51 24.96 -4.41
CA THR A 3 -9.21 24.52 -4.92
C THR A 3 -9.39 23.34 -5.88
N LEU A 4 -9.05 23.53 -7.16
CA LEU A 4 -9.13 22.51 -8.22
C LEU A 4 -8.09 21.37 -8.09
N GLN A 5 -7.44 21.22 -6.94
CA GLN A 5 -6.32 20.29 -6.71
C GLN A 5 -6.49 19.47 -5.43
N ASP A 6 -7.72 19.09 -5.11
CA ASP A 6 -8.00 18.26 -3.94
C ASP A 6 -7.74 16.77 -4.24
N ALA A 7 -6.48 16.35 -4.06
CA ALA A 7 -6.02 14.99 -4.32
C ALA A 7 -5.29 14.39 -3.11
N PHE A 8 -5.45 13.09 -2.91
CA PHE A 8 -4.52 12.32 -2.09
C PHE A 8 -3.21 12.18 -2.87
N VAL A 9 -2.15 12.79 -2.34
CA VAL A 9 -0.78 12.59 -2.81
C VAL A 9 -0.20 11.41 -2.04
N LEU A 10 0.11 10.35 -2.76
CA LEU A 10 0.52 9.09 -2.17
C LEU A 10 2.04 9.03 -2.08
N ARG A 11 2.68 9.53 -1.01
CA ARG A 11 4.15 9.40 -0.83
C ARG A 11 4.50 9.02 0.61
N PRO A 12 4.67 7.72 0.94
CA PRO A 12 5.07 7.31 2.27
C PRO A 12 6.49 7.81 2.57
N GLU A 13 6.69 8.31 3.79
CA GLU A 13 8.03 8.62 4.30
C GLU A 13 8.73 7.30 4.64
N ILE A 14 9.45 6.77 3.66
CA ILE A 14 10.23 5.56 3.85
C ILE A 14 11.58 5.95 4.43
N PRO A 15 12.06 5.27 5.48
CA PRO A 15 13.41 5.47 5.98
C PRO A 15 14.43 4.90 4.98
N MET A 16 14.65 5.63 3.88
CA MET A 16 15.55 5.29 2.77
C MET A 16 17.00 5.11 3.24
N ASN A 17 17.36 5.77 4.34
CA ASN A 17 18.73 5.86 4.86
C ASN A 17 18.93 5.18 6.22
N GLU A 18 17.96 4.42 6.72
CA GLU A 18 18.17 3.71 7.98
C GLU A 18 19.01 2.47 7.69
N ARG A 19 20.30 2.55 8.05
CA ARG A 19 21.09 1.37 8.39
C ARG A 19 20.36 0.72 9.57
N LEU A 20 19.46 -0.21 9.26
CA LEU A 20 18.66 -0.92 10.25
C LEU A 20 19.61 -1.74 11.11
N ALA A 21 20.05 -1.16 12.22
CA ALA A 21 21.08 -1.78 13.03
C ALA A 21 20.54 -2.99 13.77
N THR A 22 19.25 -3.02 14.14
CA THR A 22 18.67 -4.10 14.93
C THR A 22 17.28 -4.51 14.47
N LYS A 23 16.82 -5.68 14.93
CA LYS A 23 15.45 -6.19 14.69
C LYS A 23 14.37 -5.19 15.15
N SER A 24 14.54 -4.56 16.31
CA SER A 24 13.59 -3.55 16.82
C SER A 24 13.50 -2.32 15.94
N LEU A 25 14.64 -1.79 15.50
CA LEU A 25 14.66 -0.62 14.62
C LEU A 25 14.02 -0.94 13.28
N THR A 26 14.24 -2.14 12.75
CA THR A 26 13.59 -2.65 11.54
C THR A 26 12.08 -2.70 11.67
N LEU A 27 11.58 -3.28 12.75
CA LEU A 27 10.14 -3.34 13.00
C LEU A 27 9.56 -1.92 13.08
N LYS A 28 10.23 -1.03 13.84
CA LYS A 28 9.82 0.37 13.97
C LYS A 28 9.76 1.08 12.61
N ALA A 29 10.79 0.91 11.78
CA ALA A 29 10.84 1.46 10.42
C ALA A 29 9.66 0.98 9.56
N ILE A 30 9.36 -0.32 9.59
CA ILE A 30 8.27 -0.90 8.80
C ILE A 30 6.90 -0.43 9.30
N THR A 31 6.72 -0.30 10.62
CA THR A 31 5.47 0.20 11.20
C THR A 31 5.18 1.67 10.86
N LYS A 32 6.20 2.48 10.53
CA LYS A 32 5.98 3.86 10.05
C LYS A 32 5.32 3.90 8.68
N ILE A 33 5.41 2.83 7.88
CA ILE A 33 4.76 2.71 6.56
C ILE A 33 3.26 2.40 6.72
N PHE A 34 2.65 2.74 7.87
CA PHE A 34 1.26 2.46 8.16
C PHE A 34 0.35 3.16 7.16
N ASP A 35 -0.52 2.36 6.54
CA ASP A 35 -1.45 2.80 5.52
C ASP A 35 -2.89 2.56 6.02
N PRO A 36 -3.52 3.58 6.61
CA PRO A 36 -4.83 3.43 7.27
C PRO A 36 -5.96 3.06 6.30
N ILE A 37 -5.78 3.30 5.00
CA ILE A 37 -6.79 3.07 3.96
C ILE A 37 -6.34 2.04 2.92
N GLU A 38 -5.20 1.41 3.17
CA GLU A 38 -4.62 0.33 2.36
C GLU A 38 -4.40 0.69 0.88
N LEU A 39 -4.31 1.98 0.52
CA LEU A 39 -4.03 2.42 -0.87
C LEU A 39 -2.65 2.00 -1.39
N PHE A 40 -1.68 1.84 -0.50
CA PHE A 40 -0.30 1.45 -0.73
C PHE A 40 -0.06 -0.05 -0.54
N ASN A 41 -1.11 -0.87 -0.54
CA ASN A 41 -0.99 -2.30 -0.22
C ASN A 41 0.12 -3.04 -1.02
N PRO A 42 0.35 -2.80 -2.33
CA PRO A 42 1.47 -3.44 -3.03
C PRO A 42 2.86 -3.13 -2.46
N VAL A 43 3.04 -1.92 -1.92
CA VAL A 43 4.28 -1.47 -1.26
C VAL A 43 4.33 -2.02 0.17
N VAL A 44 3.25 -1.86 0.93
CA VAL A 44 3.15 -2.29 2.33
C VAL A 44 3.29 -3.81 2.46
N ILE A 45 2.68 -4.59 1.56
CA ILE A 45 2.73 -6.06 1.63
C ILE A 45 4.14 -6.58 1.41
N THR A 46 4.93 -5.96 0.54
CA THR A 46 6.31 -6.38 0.29
C THR A 46 7.21 -6.07 1.49
N ALA A 47 7.01 -4.95 2.18
CA ALA A 47 7.66 -4.67 3.47
C ALA A 47 7.23 -5.67 4.57
N LYS A 48 5.93 -5.98 4.67
CA LYS A 48 5.42 -6.98 5.63
C LYS A 48 6.00 -8.38 5.38
N ILE A 49 6.17 -8.75 4.12
CA ILE A 49 6.81 -10.02 3.74
C ILE A 49 8.28 -10.06 4.20
N LEU A 50 9.04 -8.96 4.01
CA LEU A 50 10.39 -8.86 4.54
C LEU A 50 10.41 -8.98 6.08
N LEU A 51 9.48 -8.31 6.77
CA LEU A 51 9.35 -8.41 8.21
C LEU A 51 9.04 -9.85 8.67
N GLN A 52 8.16 -10.56 7.96
CA GLN A 52 7.88 -11.97 8.24
C GLN A 52 9.13 -12.86 8.06
N ASP A 53 9.92 -12.61 7.02
CA ASP A 53 11.17 -13.34 6.80
C ASP A 53 12.18 -13.06 7.92
N LEU A 54 12.28 -11.81 8.38
CA LEU A 54 13.13 -11.45 9.53
C LEU A 54 12.62 -12.07 10.83
N GLY A 55 11.30 -12.09 11.05
CA GLY A 55 10.67 -12.68 12.23
C GLY A 55 10.90 -14.19 12.36
N LYS A 56 11.08 -14.90 11.24
CA LYS A 56 11.45 -16.33 11.22
C LYS A 56 12.91 -16.57 11.61
N ARG A 57 13.74 -15.53 11.63
CA ARG A 57 15.13 -15.63 12.10
C ARG A 57 15.11 -15.61 13.63
N ARG A 58 15.93 -16.46 14.24
CA ARG A 58 16.13 -16.54 15.69
C ARG A 58 17.01 -15.38 16.16
N LEU A 59 16.47 -14.17 16.05
CA LEU A 59 17.10 -12.91 16.45
C LEU A 59 16.32 -12.31 17.62
N GLU A 60 17.04 -11.84 18.62
CA GLU A 60 16.53 -11.02 19.69
C GLU A 60 16.29 -9.57 19.21
N TRP A 61 15.65 -8.77 20.05
CA TRP A 61 15.25 -7.40 19.72
C TRP A 61 16.43 -6.46 19.42
N ASP A 62 17.55 -6.65 20.12
CA ASP A 62 18.76 -5.86 20.01
C ASP A 62 19.81 -6.48 19.08
N ASP A 63 19.52 -7.67 18.54
CA ASP A 63 20.43 -8.34 17.60
C ASP A 63 20.48 -7.58 16.28
N GLU A 64 21.68 -7.57 15.70
CA GLU A 64 21.89 -6.99 14.38
C GLU A 64 21.15 -7.77 13.28
N VAL A 65 20.60 -7.04 12.31
CA VAL A 65 19.98 -7.72 11.18
C VAL A 65 21.05 -8.30 10.26
N PRO A 66 20.86 -9.53 9.77
CA PRO A 66 21.80 -10.14 8.83
C PRO A 66 21.97 -9.33 7.55
N ASP A 67 23.17 -9.41 6.96
CA ASP A 67 23.53 -8.66 5.76
C ASP A 67 22.58 -8.91 4.58
N ASP A 68 22.13 -10.14 4.38
CA ASP A 68 21.20 -10.50 3.29
C ASP A 68 19.82 -9.82 3.45
N PHE A 69 19.37 -9.65 4.70
CA PHE A 69 18.17 -8.86 4.98
C PHE A 69 18.43 -7.37 4.69
N ALA A 70 19.54 -6.82 5.16
CA ALA A 70 19.90 -5.42 4.93
C ALA A 70 20.00 -5.08 3.43
N HIS A 71 20.56 -6.00 2.63
CA HIS A 71 20.59 -5.87 1.16
C HIS A 71 19.19 -5.91 0.56
N SER A 72 18.34 -6.84 0.99
CA SER A 72 16.96 -6.95 0.51
C SER A 72 16.12 -5.72 0.86
N TRP A 73 16.32 -5.18 2.07
CA TRP A 73 15.70 -3.94 2.54
C TRP A 73 16.13 -2.74 1.69
N ARG A 74 17.44 -2.55 1.48
CA ARG A 74 17.96 -1.45 0.65
C ARG A 74 17.39 -1.50 -0.77
N ARG A 75 17.39 -2.67 -1.39
CA ARG A 75 16.82 -2.88 -2.72
C ARG A 75 15.31 -2.59 -2.75
N TRP A 76 14.61 -2.89 -1.66
CA TRP A 76 13.20 -2.55 -1.54
C TRP A 76 13.01 -1.03 -1.46
N CYS A 77 13.78 -0.31 -0.63
CA CYS A 77 13.74 1.16 -0.57
C CYS A 77 14.00 1.79 -1.95
N GLU A 78 15.06 1.38 -2.64
CA GLU A 78 15.39 1.88 -3.99
C GLU A 78 14.24 1.70 -4.99
N LYS A 79 13.55 0.56 -4.95
CA LYS A 79 12.40 0.30 -5.81
C LYS A 79 11.24 1.22 -5.49
N VAL A 80 10.99 1.47 -4.21
CA VAL A 80 9.87 2.31 -3.79
C VAL A 80 10.14 3.78 -4.11
N ASP A 81 11.38 4.24 -3.98
CA ASP A 81 11.78 5.59 -4.38
C ASP A 81 11.63 5.84 -5.88
N ALA A 82 11.84 4.79 -6.68
CA ALA A 82 11.65 4.82 -8.12
C ALA A 82 10.18 4.75 -8.58
N LEU A 83 9.22 4.56 -7.67
CA LEU A 83 7.80 4.51 -8.04
C LEU A 83 7.28 5.90 -8.39
N GLU A 84 6.56 5.97 -9.51
CA GLU A 84 5.70 7.11 -9.80
C GLU A 84 4.47 7.06 -8.91
N TRP A 85 4.35 8.05 -8.04
CA TRP A 85 3.27 8.13 -7.07
C TRP A 85 1.97 8.63 -7.72
N ILE A 86 0.89 7.89 -7.50
CA ILE A 86 -0.42 8.16 -8.11
C ILE A 86 -1.13 9.28 -7.34
N HIS A 87 -1.75 10.20 -8.08
CA HIS A 87 -2.64 11.22 -7.54
C HIS A 87 -4.08 10.73 -7.65
N ILE A 88 -4.73 10.57 -6.50
CA ILE A 88 -6.11 10.09 -6.45
C ILE A 88 -7.02 11.28 -6.06
N PRO A 89 -7.93 11.73 -6.94
CA PRO A 89 -8.87 12.79 -6.60
C PRO A 89 -9.67 12.43 -5.35
N ARG A 90 -9.84 13.31 -4.36
CA ARG A 90 -10.62 12.96 -3.16
C ARG A 90 -12.11 12.83 -3.47
N PHE A 91 -12.61 13.64 -4.40
CA PHE A 91 -14.02 13.67 -4.77
C PHE A 91 -14.27 12.98 -6.12
N PHE A 92 -14.97 11.85 -6.06
CA PHE A 92 -15.38 11.08 -7.24
C PHE A 92 -16.81 11.39 -7.69
N GLY A 93 -17.46 12.38 -7.06
CA GLY A 93 -18.88 12.63 -7.26
C GLY A 93 -19.23 13.51 -8.46
N GLN A 94 -18.30 13.75 -9.38
CA GLN A 94 -18.61 14.50 -10.60
C GLN A 94 -19.71 13.76 -11.39
N GLY A 95 -20.85 14.42 -11.57
CA GLY A 95 -22.00 13.88 -12.30
C GLY A 95 -22.98 13.05 -11.48
N LEU A 96 -22.76 12.79 -10.17
CA LEU A 96 -23.75 12.04 -9.35
C LEU A 96 -25.12 12.72 -9.32
N ASN A 97 -25.15 14.05 -9.40
CA ASN A 97 -26.37 14.85 -9.48
C ASN A 97 -27.18 14.63 -10.78
N GLN A 98 -26.60 13.94 -11.78
CA GLN A 98 -27.25 13.63 -13.05
C GLN A 98 -28.01 12.28 -13.00
N GLY A 99 -28.05 11.62 -11.84
CA GLY A 99 -28.79 10.37 -11.61
C GLY A 99 -27.94 9.13 -11.92
N ILE A 100 -27.62 8.35 -10.88
CA ILE A 100 -26.89 7.09 -11.01
C ILE A 100 -27.86 6.02 -11.49
N THR A 101 -27.59 5.43 -12.65
CA THR A 101 -28.44 4.36 -13.22
C THR A 101 -27.96 2.97 -12.79
N LYS A 102 -26.66 2.83 -12.51
CA LYS A 102 -26.05 1.59 -12.03
C LYS A 102 -24.76 1.88 -11.26
N ALA A 103 -24.57 1.20 -10.15
CA ALA A 103 -23.29 1.14 -9.43
C ALA A 103 -22.85 -0.32 -9.33
N THR A 104 -21.55 -0.58 -9.43
CA THR A 104 -20.99 -1.93 -9.31
C THR A 104 -19.65 -1.88 -8.60
N LEU A 105 -19.48 -2.76 -7.62
CA LEU A 105 -18.22 -3.03 -6.94
C LEU A 105 -17.65 -4.32 -7.52
N HIS A 106 -16.43 -4.26 -8.06
CA HIS A 106 -15.66 -5.42 -8.49
C HIS A 106 -14.56 -5.66 -7.48
N VAL A 107 -14.42 -6.89 -7.00
CA VAL A 107 -13.35 -7.28 -6.07
C VAL A 107 -12.49 -8.32 -6.76
N PHE A 108 -11.20 -8.06 -6.83
CA PHE A 108 -10.19 -8.98 -7.34
C PHE A 108 -9.30 -9.38 -6.18
N THR A 109 -9.09 -10.67 -5.98
CA THR A 109 -8.21 -11.17 -4.92
C THR A 109 -7.13 -12.03 -5.54
N ASP A 110 -5.89 -11.79 -5.15
CA ASP A 110 -4.76 -12.65 -5.45
C ASP A 110 -4.22 -13.26 -4.16
N VAL A 111 -3.92 -14.56 -4.20
CA VAL A 111 -3.44 -15.34 -3.07
C VAL A 111 -2.18 -16.07 -3.48
N SER A 112 -1.09 -15.77 -2.80
CA SER A 112 0.17 -16.49 -2.93
C SER A 112 0.51 -17.23 -1.63
N ARG A 113 1.54 -18.06 -1.67
CA ARG A 113 2.09 -18.71 -0.46
C ARG A 113 2.58 -17.70 0.59
N ARG A 114 2.87 -16.45 0.20
CA ARG A 114 3.49 -15.45 1.08
C ARG A 114 2.51 -14.38 1.55
N ALA A 115 1.47 -14.10 0.79
CA ALA A 115 0.54 -13.01 1.06
C ALA A 115 -0.78 -13.18 0.31
N MET A 116 -1.84 -12.58 0.86
CA MET A 116 -3.11 -12.36 0.19
C MET A 116 -3.35 -10.86 0.04
N VAL A 117 -3.79 -10.47 -1.16
CA VAL A 117 -4.04 -9.08 -1.52
C VAL A 117 -5.40 -9.01 -2.22
N SER A 118 -6.22 -8.04 -1.83
CA SER A 118 -7.49 -7.74 -2.51
C SER A 118 -7.44 -6.34 -3.11
N LEU A 119 -8.01 -6.19 -4.30
CA LEU A 119 -8.22 -4.96 -5.03
C LEU A 119 -9.73 -4.79 -5.26
N HIS A 120 -10.30 -3.77 -4.65
CA HIS A 120 -11.68 -3.35 -4.83
C HIS A 120 -11.70 -2.24 -5.86
N THR A 121 -12.55 -2.34 -6.87
CA THR A 121 -12.77 -1.26 -7.83
C THR A 121 -14.25 -0.95 -7.91
N SER A 122 -14.65 0.32 -7.82
CA SER A 122 -16.04 0.71 -8.05
C SER A 122 -16.22 1.35 -9.42
N SER A 123 -17.39 1.16 -10.01
CA SER A 123 -17.78 1.84 -11.24
C SER A 123 -19.23 2.27 -11.17
N CYS A 124 -19.54 3.43 -11.77
CA CYS A 124 -20.88 3.96 -11.85
C CYS A 124 -21.25 4.32 -13.30
N LYS A 125 -22.52 4.12 -13.65
CA LYS A 125 -23.08 4.50 -14.95
C LYS A 125 -24.04 5.66 -14.75
N ILE A 126 -23.82 6.75 -15.48
CA ILE A 126 -24.61 7.99 -15.39
C ILE A 126 -25.11 8.30 -16.80
N GLN A 127 -26.44 8.36 -16.99
CA GLN A 127 -27.10 8.71 -18.26
C GLN A 127 -26.40 8.13 -19.52
N ASP A 128 -26.20 6.81 -19.54
CA ASP A 128 -25.50 6.05 -20.60
C ASP A 128 -23.99 6.27 -20.80
N LYS A 129 -23.33 7.18 -20.06
CA LYS A 129 -21.87 7.27 -19.99
C LYS A 129 -21.34 6.43 -18.82
N ARG A 130 -20.34 5.57 -19.10
CA ARG A 130 -19.67 4.74 -18.08
C ARG A 130 -18.52 5.55 -17.46
N ILE A 131 -18.64 5.88 -16.19
CA ILE A 131 -17.55 6.48 -15.41
C ILE A 131 -16.87 5.36 -14.61
N ARG A 132 -15.59 5.14 -14.86
CA ARG A 132 -14.79 4.11 -14.18
C ARG A 132 -13.85 4.77 -13.18
N HIS A 133 -14.20 4.83 -11.90
CA HIS A 133 -13.24 5.26 -10.88
C HIS A 133 -13.47 4.57 -9.53
N VAL A 134 -12.39 3.93 -9.05
CA VAL A 134 -11.73 4.01 -7.72
C VAL A 134 -11.28 2.63 -7.27
N CYS A 135 -9.97 2.48 -7.08
CA CYS A 135 -9.31 1.31 -6.53
C CYS A 135 -9.10 1.47 -5.00
N LEU A 136 -9.61 0.56 -4.19
CA LEU A 136 -9.30 0.43 -2.76
C LEU A 136 -8.74 -0.98 -2.54
N TRP A 137 -7.52 -1.11 -2.03
CA TRP A 137 -6.98 -2.44 -1.77
C TRP A 137 -7.35 -2.86 -0.34
N GLN A 138 -7.56 -4.15 -0.07
CA GLN A 138 -7.54 -4.65 1.31
C GLN A 138 -6.49 -5.73 1.54
N ASN A 139 -5.88 -5.71 2.72
CA ASN A 139 -4.92 -6.70 3.19
C ASN A 139 -5.58 -7.67 4.18
N VAL A 140 -5.39 -8.96 3.96
CA VAL A 140 -5.61 -9.96 5.00
C VAL A 140 -4.34 -10.79 5.09
N GLY A 141 -3.39 -10.32 5.89
CA GLY A 141 -2.21 -11.09 6.23
C GLY A 141 -2.61 -12.30 7.08
N ARG A 142 -1.96 -13.45 6.87
CA ARG A 142 -1.98 -14.50 7.90
C ARG A 142 -1.39 -13.90 9.20
N PRO A 143 -1.95 -14.19 10.38
CA PRO A 143 -1.25 -13.94 11.63
C PRO A 143 0.11 -14.66 11.58
N LEU A 144 1.13 -14.01 12.16
CA LEU A 144 2.43 -14.62 12.43
C LEU A 144 2.26 -15.93 13.21
#